data_AF-A0A1A8J7K0-F1
#
_entry.id   AF-A0A1A8J7K0-F1
#
_cell.length_a   1.000
_cell.length_b   1.000
_cell.length_c   1.000
_cell.angle_alpha   90.00
_cell.angle_beta   90.00
_cell.angle_gamma   90.00
#
_symmetry.space_group_name_H-M   'P 1'
#
loop_
_entity.id
_entity.type
_entity.pdbx_description
1 polymer ?
#
loop_
_entity_poly.entity_id
_entity_poly.type
_entity_poly.pdbx_seq_one_letter_code
_entity_poly.pdbx_strand_id
1 'polypeptide(L)'
;KGYGIGMPLGSVYRDEFDLAILKLQEDNRLEILKRKWWDGGKCPKEEDHRAKGLGMENIGGIFVVLVCGLLVAIFMAVLEFVWMLKQTPGNEQSMCEEMLRELHGIV
;
A
#
# COMPACT_ATOMS: atom_id res chain seq x y z
N LYS A 1 26.05 10.81 -0.89
CA LYS A 1 27.08 9.86 -0.43
C LYS A 1 28.28 10.00 -1.36
N GLY A 2 29.45 10.35 -0.84
CA GLY A 2 30.68 10.48 -1.63
C GLY A 2 31.46 9.16 -1.68
N TYR A 3 32.13 8.90 -2.79
CA TYR A 3 33.05 7.79 -2.97
C TYR A 3 34.48 8.34 -3.00
N GLY A 4 35.45 7.60 -2.46
CA GLY A 4 36.86 7.98 -2.44
C GLY A 4 37.77 6.82 -2.82
N ILE A 5 38.96 7.13 -3.31
CA ILE A 5 39.99 6.14 -3.68
C ILE A 5 40.98 6.04 -2.50
N GLY A 6 41.09 4.86 -1.91
CA GLY A 6 42.02 4.60 -0.80
C GLY A 6 43.44 4.34 -1.29
N MET A 7 44.43 4.99 -0.68
CA MET A 7 45.86 4.80 -0.95
C MET A 7 46.63 4.61 0.38
N PRO A 8 47.81 3.95 0.39
CA PRO A 8 48.63 3.83 1.60
C PRO A 8 49.11 5.20 2.11
N LEU A 9 49.25 5.35 3.42
CA LEU A 9 49.67 6.61 4.03
C LEU A 9 51.10 6.96 3.58
N GLY A 10 51.29 8.21 3.13
CA GLY A 10 52.60 8.71 2.67
C GLY A 10 52.96 8.40 1.22
N SER A 11 52.04 7.89 0.38
CA SER A 11 52.37 7.69 -1.03
C SER A 11 52.44 9.02 -1.81
N VAL A 12 53.55 9.24 -2.50
CA VAL A 12 53.83 10.42 -3.35
C VAL A 12 52.76 10.65 -4.43
N TYR A 13 52.04 9.59 -4.82
CA TYR A 13 51.02 9.64 -5.86
C TYR A 13 49.69 10.27 -5.41
N ARG A 14 49.44 10.43 -4.10
CA ARG A 14 48.15 10.92 -3.59
C ARG A 14 47.82 12.30 -4.14
N ASP A 15 48.79 13.21 -4.09
CA ASP A 15 48.59 14.60 -4.52
C ASP A 15 48.39 14.70 -6.04
N GLU A 16 49.11 13.87 -6.81
CA GLU A 16 48.99 13.83 -8.26
C GLU A 16 47.62 13.30 -8.71
N PHE A 17 47.12 12.24 -8.06
CA PHE A 17 45.78 11.71 -8.32
C PHE A 17 44.67 12.65 -7.85
N ASP A 18 44.82 13.31 -6.71
CA ASP A 18 43.84 14.28 -6.22
C ASP A 18 43.71 15.46 -7.20
N LEU A 19 44.84 16.00 -7.65
CA LEU A 19 44.87 17.06 -8.67
C LEU A 19 44.24 16.61 -10.00
N ALA A 20 44.49 15.36 -10.43
CA ALA A 20 43.89 14.81 -11.62
C ALA A 20 42.36 14.66 -11.48
N ILE A 21 41.86 14.24 -10.31
CA ILE A 21 40.42 14.14 -10.04
C ILE A 21 39.78 15.53 -10.04
N LEU A 22 40.43 16.53 -9.44
CA LEU A 22 39.95 17.91 -9.45
C LEU A 22 39.84 18.46 -10.88
N LYS A 23 40.84 18.22 -11.74
CA LYS A 23 40.75 18.58 -13.17
C LYS A 23 39.61 17.88 -13.89
N LEU A 24 39.39 16.59 -13.60
CA LEU A 24 38.27 15.84 -14.18
C LEU A 24 36.89 16.31 -13.69
N GLN A 25 36.81 16.92 -12.50
CA GLN A 25 35.60 17.59 -11.99
C GLN A 25 35.39 18.93 -12.71
N GLU A 26 36.44 19.73 -12.86
CA GLU A 26 36.43 21.02 -13.56
C GLU A 26 36.02 20.85 -15.04
N ASP A 27 36.59 19.86 -15.72
CA ASP A 27 36.27 19.50 -17.11
C ASP A 27 34.89 18.82 -17.28
N ASN A 28 34.10 18.67 -16.20
CA ASN A 28 32.79 18.01 -16.16
C ASN A 28 32.79 16.53 -16.64
N ARG A 29 33.97 15.91 -16.83
CA ARG A 29 34.11 14.55 -17.39
C ARG A 29 33.48 13.49 -16.49
N LEU A 30 33.51 13.68 -15.19
CA LEU A 30 32.86 12.78 -14.22
C LEU A 30 31.35 12.75 -14.38
N GLU A 31 30.73 13.88 -14.73
CA GLU A 31 29.29 13.95 -14.96
C GLU A 31 28.91 13.26 -16.29
N ILE A 32 29.72 13.44 -17.34
CA ILE A 32 29.56 12.74 -18.61
C ILE A 32 29.67 11.22 -18.39
N LEU A 33 30.67 10.77 -17.63
CA LEU A 33 30.83 9.34 -17.30
C LEU A 33 29.67 8.83 -16.44
N LYS A 34 29.22 9.60 -15.45
CA LYS A 34 28.03 9.27 -14.65
C LYS A 34 26.81 9.11 -15.54
N ARG A 35 26.53 10.06 -16.44
CA ARG A 35 25.42 9.91 -17.39
C ARG A 35 25.62 8.70 -18.29
N LYS A 36 26.80 8.54 -18.91
CA LYS A 36 27.07 7.41 -19.81
C LYS A 36 26.85 6.04 -19.17
N TRP A 37 27.29 5.85 -17.93
CA TRP A 37 27.23 4.54 -17.25
C TRP A 37 25.97 4.36 -16.39
N TRP A 38 25.37 5.45 -15.91
CA TRP A 38 24.23 5.42 -14.99
C TRP A 38 22.88 5.77 -15.66
N ASP A 39 22.89 6.49 -16.78
CA ASP A 39 21.70 6.83 -17.59
C ASP A 39 21.34 5.71 -18.60
N GLY A 40 22.26 4.75 -18.83
CA GLY A 40 22.05 3.59 -19.70
C GLY A 40 21.12 2.52 -19.12
N GLY A 41 20.77 2.63 -17.84
CA GLY A 41 19.69 1.87 -17.24
C GLY A 41 18.36 2.52 -17.59
N LYS A 42 17.86 2.31 -18.83
CA LYS A 42 16.40 2.19 -18.99
C LYS A 42 15.99 0.98 -18.15
N CYS A 43 15.85 1.16 -16.84
CA CYS A 43 14.78 0.46 -16.15
C CYS A 43 13.57 0.70 -17.04
N PRO A 44 12.82 -0.34 -17.43
CA PRO A 44 11.46 -0.11 -17.84
C PRO A 44 10.92 0.88 -16.81
N LYS A 45 10.32 1.98 -17.28
CA LYS A 45 9.28 2.59 -16.46
C LYS A 45 8.29 1.45 -16.31
N GLU A 46 8.50 0.66 -15.27
CA GLU A 46 7.52 -0.25 -14.74
C GLU A 46 6.42 0.71 -14.37
N GLU A 47 5.51 0.82 -15.32
CA GLU A 47 4.37 1.71 -15.38
C GLU A 47 3.88 1.87 -13.96
N ASP A 48 4.04 3.06 -13.37
CA ASP A 48 3.51 3.48 -12.06
C ASP A 48 2.86 2.39 -11.18
N HIS A 49 3.58 1.31 -10.89
CA HIS A 49 3.15 0.23 -10.01
C HIS A 49 3.90 0.31 -8.69
N ARG A 50 4.83 1.27 -8.57
CA ARG A 50 5.55 1.56 -7.32
C ARG A 50 4.86 2.61 -6.45
N ALA A 51 3.55 2.74 -6.62
CA ALA A 51 2.62 3.16 -5.58
C ALA A 51 1.38 2.25 -5.52
N LYS A 52 1.48 0.96 -5.93
CA LYS A 52 0.59 -0.07 -5.38
C LYS A 52 0.94 -0.20 -3.90
N GLY A 53 0.32 0.68 -3.12
CA GLY A 53 0.56 0.76 -1.71
C GLY A 53 0.27 -0.60 -1.09
N LEU A 54 1.18 -1.03 -0.22
CA LEU A 54 0.93 -2.03 0.81
C LEU A 54 -0.28 -1.71 1.71
N GLY A 55 -0.99 -0.59 1.46
CA GLY A 55 -2.25 -0.22 2.10
C GLY A 55 -3.49 -0.73 1.34
N MET A 56 -3.67 -0.49 0.05
CA MET A 56 -4.99 -0.67 -0.57
C MET A 56 -5.33 -2.12 -0.96
N GLU A 57 -4.37 -2.88 -1.50
CA GLU A 57 -4.62 -4.28 -1.91
C GLU A 57 -4.75 -5.21 -0.68
N ASN A 58 -4.03 -4.91 0.41
CA ASN A 58 -4.08 -5.70 1.65
C ASN A 58 -5.25 -5.32 2.57
N ILE A 59 -5.65 -4.04 2.63
CA ILE A 59 -6.82 -3.60 3.42
C ILE A 59 -8.14 -4.01 2.73
N GLY A 60 -8.14 -4.25 1.42
CA GLY A 60 -9.31 -4.71 0.68
C GLY A 60 -9.91 -6.02 1.22
N GLY A 61 -9.08 -6.93 1.73
CA GLY A 61 -9.54 -8.21 2.28
C GLY A 61 -10.48 -8.05 3.47
N ILE A 62 -10.19 -7.11 4.39
CA ILE A 62 -11.01 -6.91 5.59
C ILE A 62 -12.39 -6.36 5.23
N PHE A 63 -12.46 -5.43 4.28
CA PHE A 63 -13.72 -4.82 3.85
C PHE A 63 -14.63 -5.84 3.17
N VAL A 64 -14.08 -6.71 2.34
CA VAL A 64 -14.84 -7.78 1.68
C VAL A 64 -15.40 -8.77 2.70
N VAL A 65 -14.60 -9.18 3.69
CA VAL A 65 -15.07 -10.09 4.76
C VAL A 65 -16.19 -9.44 5.59
N LEU A 66 -16.06 -8.14 5.91
CA LEU A 66 -17.10 -7.41 6.64
C LEU A 66 -18.42 -7.33 5.86
N VAL A 67 -18.37 -7.00 4.57
CA VAL A 67 -19.56 -6.91 3.72
C VAL A 67 -20.21 -8.29 3.55
N CYS A 68 -19.43 -9.32 3.27
CA CYS A 68 -19.96 -10.68 3.16
C CYS A 68 -20.57 -11.15 4.50
N GLY A 69 -19.91 -10.91 5.63
CA GLY A 69 -20.42 -11.27 6.96
C GLY A 69 -21.73 -10.55 7.30
N LEU A 70 -21.82 -9.26 6.99
CA LEU A 70 -23.05 -8.48 7.19
C LEU A 70 -24.23 -9.03 6.37
N LEU A 71 -24.01 -9.32 5.08
CA LEU A 71 -25.07 -9.88 4.22
C LEU A 71 -25.56 -11.23 4.72
N VAL A 72 -24.64 -12.11 5.16
CA VAL A 72 -24.99 -13.43 5.71
C VAL A 72 -25.76 -13.29 7.02
N ALA A 73 -25.34 -12.38 7.90
CA ALA A 73 -26.04 -12.13 9.16
C ALA A 73 -27.46 -11.62 8.94
N ILE A 74 -27.65 -10.65 8.02
CA ILE A 74 -28.98 -10.16 7.64
C ILE A 74 -29.84 -11.28 7.06
N PHE A 75 -29.27 -12.11 6.18
CA PHE A 75 -30.00 -13.22 5.57
C PHE A 75 -30.46 -14.25 6.62
N MET A 76 -29.58 -14.62 7.55
CA MET A 76 -29.92 -15.51 8.67
C MET A 76 -31.02 -14.92 9.56
N ALA A 77 -30.93 -13.62 9.90
CA ALA A 77 -31.95 -12.94 10.70
C ALA A 77 -33.32 -12.94 10.00
N VAL A 78 -33.36 -12.67 8.68
CA VAL A 78 -34.60 -12.72 7.90
C VAL A 78 -35.16 -14.15 7.83
N LEU A 79 -34.30 -15.15 7.63
CA LEU A 79 -34.73 -16.55 7.60
C LEU A 79 -35.31 -16.99 8.95
N GLU A 80 -34.66 -16.66 10.06
CA GLU A 80 -35.18 -16.95 11.40
C GLU A 80 -36.52 -16.24 11.63
N PHE A 81 -36.63 -14.98 11.24
CA PHE A 81 -37.86 -14.22 11.36
C PHE A 81 -39.01 -14.88 10.56
N VAL A 82 -38.76 -15.25 9.30
CA VAL A 82 -39.76 -15.92 8.46
C VAL A 82 -40.10 -17.31 8.99
N TRP A 83 -39.13 -18.07 9.50
CA TRP A 83 -39.36 -19.38 10.11
C TRP A 83 -40.21 -19.27 11.38
N MET A 84 -39.86 -18.32 12.26
CA MET A 84 -40.57 -18.02 13.51
C MET A 84 -42.02 -17.58 13.26
N LEU A 85 -42.24 -16.71 12.28
CA LEU A 85 -43.57 -16.27 11.85
C LEU A 85 -44.39 -17.44 11.30
N LYS A 86 -43.79 -18.25 10.42
CA LYS A 86 -44.48 -19.40 9.82
C LYS A 86 -44.82 -20.49 10.85
N GLN A 87 -44.01 -20.62 11.91
CA GLN A 87 -44.28 -21.54 13.02
C GLN A 87 -45.30 -20.98 14.02
N THR A 88 -45.57 -19.67 14.02
CA THR A 88 -46.49 -19.00 14.95
C THR A 88 -47.62 -18.24 14.22
N PRO A 89 -48.64 -18.93 13.66
CA PRO A 89 -49.71 -18.32 12.85
C PRO A 89 -50.75 -17.52 13.67
N GLY A 90 -50.35 -16.80 14.72
CA GLY A 90 -51.27 -16.08 15.60
C GLY A 90 -50.75 -14.82 16.30
N ASN A 91 -49.48 -14.41 16.14
CA ASN A 91 -48.90 -13.26 16.86
C ASN A 91 -48.06 -12.30 15.99
N GLU A 92 -48.27 -12.31 14.67
CA GLU A 92 -47.40 -11.65 13.66
C GLU A 92 -47.22 -10.13 13.84
N GLN A 93 -48.10 -9.45 14.59
CA GLN A 93 -48.02 -8.00 14.77
C GLN A 93 -47.14 -7.55 15.93
N SER A 94 -47.03 -8.33 17.02
CA SER A 94 -46.31 -7.86 18.23
C SER A 94 -44.80 -7.74 18.02
N MET A 95 -44.18 -8.71 17.33
CA MET A 95 -42.72 -8.77 17.20
C MET A 95 -42.18 -7.77 16.17
N CYS A 96 -42.91 -7.54 15.08
CA CYS A 96 -42.54 -6.55 14.07
C CYS A 96 -42.68 -5.14 14.63
N GLU A 97 -43.69 -4.89 15.46
CA GLU A 97 -43.88 -3.62 16.15
C GLU A 97 -42.78 -3.38 17.21
N GLU A 98 -42.39 -4.38 18.00
CA GLU A 98 -41.26 -4.25 18.95
C GLU A 98 -39.91 -4.00 18.25
N MET A 99 -39.60 -4.74 17.18
CA MET A 99 -38.34 -4.57 16.47
C MET A 99 -38.25 -3.19 15.79
N LEU A 100 -39.36 -2.68 15.25
CA LEU A 100 -39.44 -1.35 14.64
C LEU A 100 -39.39 -0.25 15.72
N ARG A 101 -39.95 -0.50 16.90
CA ARG A 101 -39.89 0.41 18.05
C ARG A 101 -38.47 0.56 18.59
N GLU A 102 -37.73 -0.53 18.69
CA GLU A 102 -36.31 -0.51 19.08
C GLU A 102 -35.44 0.15 18.00
N LEU A 103 -35.68 -0.15 16.72
CA LEU A 103 -34.93 0.46 15.61
C LEU A 103 -35.16 1.98 15.51
N HIS A 104 -36.40 2.43 15.77
CA HIS A 104 -36.75 3.86 15.83
C HIS A 104 -36.28 4.52 17.14
N GLY A 105 -35.93 3.75 18.18
CA GLY A 105 -35.30 4.27 19.40
C GLY A 105 -33.78 4.43 19.29
N ILE A 106 -33.15 3.84 18.28
CA ILE A 106 -31.71 3.91 18.02
C ILE A 106 -31.34 5.03 17.01
N VAL A 107 -32.29 5.48 16.19
CA VAL A 107 -32.15 6.66 15.30
C VAL A 107 -32.52 7.95 16.01
#